data_AF-A0A3A6N364-F1
#
_entry.id   AF-A0A3A6N364-F1
#
_cell.length_a   1.000
_cell.length_b   1.000
_cell.length_c   1.000
_cell.angle_alpha   90.00
_cell.angle_beta   90.00
_cell.angle_gamma   90.00
#
_symmetry.space_group_name_H-M   'P 1'
#
loop_
_entity.id
_entity.type
_entity.pdbx_description
1 polymer ?
#
loop_
_entity_poly.entity_id
_entity_poly.type
_entity_poly.pdbx_seq_one_letter_code
_entity_poly.pdbx_strand_id
1 'polypeptide(L)' 'MALINCKECGRQISNKAEVCPHCGAPSTAKKLGDFGQGVSGCGCALTILGLGILFFFFIIGLSK' A
#
# COMPACT_ATOMS: atom_id res chain seq x y z
N MET A 1 -20.25 -11.08 -21.58
CA MET A 1 -19.08 -10.67 -20.77
C MET A 1 -19.34 -9.24 -20.33
N ALA A 2 -19.26 -8.91 -19.03
CA ALA A 2 -19.50 -7.55 -18.56
C ALA A 2 -18.16 -6.79 -18.50
N LEU A 3 -18.07 -5.69 -19.24
CA LEU A 3 -16.97 -4.74 -19.08
C LEU A 3 -17.36 -3.76 -17.96
N ILE A 4 -16.43 -3.46 -17.07
CA ILE A 4 -16.59 -2.49 -16.00
C ILE A 4 -15.65 -1.31 -16.25
N ASN A 5 -16.00 -0.12 -15.77
CA ASN A 5 -15.09 1.01 -15.81
C ASN A 5 -14.06 0.90 -14.68
N CYS A 6 -12.78 1.04 -15.02
CA CYS A 6 -11.70 1.20 -14.08
C CYS A 6 -11.91 2.50 -13.30
N LYS A 7 -11.92 2.44 -11.95
CA LYS A 7 -12.13 3.61 -11.10
C LYS A 7 -10.98 4.62 -11.14
N GLU A 8 -9.78 4.16 -11.53
CA GLU A 8 -8.58 5.00 -11.58
C GLU A 8 -8.46 5.76 -12.90
N CYS A 9 -8.62 5.08 -14.03
CA CYS A 9 -8.39 5.67 -15.36
C CYS A 9 -9.65 5.86 -16.21
N GLY A 10 -10.82 5.43 -15.72
CA GLY A 10 -12.10 5.55 -16.42
C GLY A 10 -12.28 4.64 -17.63
N ARG A 11 -11.24 3.92 -18.07
CA ARG A 11 -11.32 3.01 -19.22
C ARG A 11 -12.09 1.73 -18.88
N GLN A 12 -12.73 1.15 -19.89
CA GLN A 12 -13.44 -0.12 -19.76
C GLN A 12 -12.46 -1.29 -19.69
N ILE A 13 -12.62 -2.13 -18.68
CA ILE A 13 -11.81 -3.34 -18.44
C ILE A 13 -12.73 -4.54 -18.23
N SER A 14 -12.21 -5.75 -18.43
CA SER A 14 -12.97 -6.97 -18.15
C SER A 14 -13.24 -7.11 -16.65
N ASN A 15 -14.46 -7.53 -16.28
CA ASN A 15 -14.79 -7.85 -14.88
C ASN A 15 -13.95 -9.02 -14.31
N LYS A 16 -13.16 -9.70 -15.13
CA LYS A 16 -12.25 -10.78 -14.76
C LYS A 16 -10.78 -10.36 -14.75
N ALA A 17 -10.45 -9.14 -15.17
CA ALA A 17 -9.10 -8.61 -15.11
C ALA A 17 -8.71 -8.38 -13.64
N GLU A 18 -7.54 -8.88 -13.23
CA GLU A 18 -6.97 -8.66 -11.89
C GLU A 18 -6.30 -7.29 -11.79
N VAL A 19 -5.77 -6.80 -12.91
CA VAL A 19 -5.09 -5.51 -13.04
C VAL A 19 -5.60 -4.81 -14.30
N CYS A 20 -5.76 -3.49 -14.22
CA CYS A 20 -6.11 -2.67 -15.37
C CYS A 20 -4.93 -2.60 -16.35
N PRO A 21 -5.07 -3.07 -17.61
CA PRO A 21 -3.98 -3.04 -18.59
C PRO A 21 -3.63 -1.63 -19.08
N HIS A 22 -4.41 -0.62 -18.69
CA HIS A 22 -4.23 0.76 -19.14
C HIS A 22 -3.49 1.63 -18.14
N CYS A 23 -3.64 1.38 -16.84
CA CYS A 23 -3.02 2.19 -15.79
C CYS A 23 -2.25 1.36 -14.75
N GLY A 24 -2.31 0.04 -14.80
CA GLY A 24 -1.65 -0.83 -13.82
C GLY A 24 -2.35 -0.92 -12.46
N ALA A 25 -3.51 -0.28 -12.29
CA ALA A 25 -4.25 -0.34 -11.03
C ALA A 25 -4.88 -1.71 -10.78
N PRO A 26 -4.90 -2.21 -9.54
CA PRO A 26 -5.59 -3.44 -9.19
C PRO A 26 -7.09 -3.28 -9.42
N SER A 27 -7.67 -4.23 -10.14
CA SER A 27 -9.09 -4.23 -10.46
C SER A 27 -9.88 -4.65 -9.23
N THR A 28 -10.70 -3.75 -8.68
CA THR A 28 -11.59 -4.03 -7.55
C THR A 28 -12.73 -5.00 -7.91
N ALA A 29 -12.75 -5.55 -9.13
CA ALA A 29 -13.85 -6.32 -9.70
C ALA A 29 -14.19 -7.60 -8.92
N LYS A 30 -13.28 -8.14 -8.09
CA LYS A 30 -13.54 -9.43 -7.46
C LYS A 30 -12.75 -9.68 -6.18
N LYS A 31 -12.91 -8.88 -5.13
CA LYS A 31 -12.51 -9.29 -3.77
C LYS A 31 -13.57 -8.90 -2.73
N LEU A 32 -14.60 -9.73 -2.57
CA LEU A 32 -15.46 -9.72 -1.38
C LEU A 32 -14.82 -10.52 -0.21
N GLY A 33 -13.49 -10.57 -0.09
CA GLY A 33 -12.89 -11.39 0.96
C GLY A 33 -11.40 -11.67 0.83
N ASP A 34 -10.59 -10.65 0.57
CA ASP A 34 -9.15 -10.77 0.86
C ASP A 34 -8.67 -9.43 1.39
N PHE A 35 -9.06 -9.17 2.64
CA PHE A 35 -8.34 -8.26 3.50
C PHE A 35 -7.02 -8.94 3.89
N GLY A 36 -6.12 -9.06 2.91
CA GLY A 36 -4.74 -9.49 3.10
C GLY A 36 -3.84 -8.26 3.10
N GLN A 37 -3.02 -8.12 4.14
CA GLN A 37 -2.03 -7.06 4.42
C GLN A 37 -2.50 -5.87 5.29
N GLY A 38 -3.24 -6.17 6.36
CA GLY A 38 -3.07 -5.45 7.62
C GLY A 38 -1.87 -6.00 8.39
N VAL A 39 -0.65 -5.82 7.90
CA VAL A 39 0.49 -5.78 8.81
C VAL A 39 0.40 -4.46 9.56
N SER A 40 0.80 -4.48 10.84
CA SER A 40 1.10 -3.30 11.64
C SER A 40 0.01 -2.80 12.60
N GLY A 41 -0.61 -3.73 13.33
CA GLY A 41 -1.04 -3.45 14.69
C GLY A 41 0.14 -3.60 15.66
N CYS A 42 0.75 -2.48 16.06
CA CYS A 42 1.68 -2.30 17.19
C CYS A 42 3.20 -2.60 17.04
N GLY A 43 3.71 -3.24 15.99
CA GLY A 43 5.15 -3.53 15.88
C GLY A 43 6.03 -2.41 15.26
N CYS A 44 5.56 -1.77 14.18
CA CYS A 44 6.42 -0.87 13.38
C CYS A 44 6.52 0.55 13.93
N ALA A 45 5.54 0.99 14.74
CA ALA A 45 5.60 2.32 15.38
C ALA A 45 6.77 2.42 16.36
N LEU A 46 7.03 1.35 17.12
CA LEU A 46 8.14 1.28 18.08
C LEU A 46 9.51 1.26 17.37
N THR A 47 9.62 0.59 16.20
CA THR A 47 10.89 0.55 15.46
C THR A 47 11.22 1.88 14.80
N ILE A 48 10.22 2.60 14.26
CA ILE A 48 10.45 3.90 13.62
C ILE A 48 10.75 4.98 14.66
N LEU A 49 10.00 5.02 15.78
CA LEU A 49 10.27 5.95 16.88
C LEU A 49 11.61 5.63 17.58
N GLY A 50 11.90 4.36 17.83
CA GLY A 50 13.13 3.92 18.48
C GLY A 50 14.39 4.23 17.67
N LEU A 51 14.43 3.87 16.38
CA LEU A 51 15.58 4.17 15.51
C LEU A 51 15.74 5.68 15.29
N GLY A 52 14.64 6.43 15.15
CA GLY A 52 14.70 7.89 14.98
C GLY A 52 15.29 8.61 16.19
N ILE A 53 14.88 8.25 17.41
CA ILE A 53 15.40 8.84 18.64
C ILE A 53 16.88 8.47 18.84
N LEU A 54 17.25 7.20 18.65
CA LEU A 54 18.64 6.76 18.75
C LEU A 54 19.55 7.45 17.73
N PHE A 55 19.09 7.60 16.48
CA PHE A 55 19.86 8.26 15.44
C PHE A 55 20.05 9.74 15.73
N PHE A 56 19.01 10.44 16.20
CA PHE A 56 19.10 11.85 16.55
C PHE A 56 20.07 12.08 17.73
N PHE A 57 19.98 11.26 18.78
CA PHE A 57 20.94 11.29 19.89
C PHE A 57 22.36 10.99 19.44
N PHE A 58 22.54 10.02 18.55
CA PHE A 58 23.85 9.68 18.00
C PHE A 58 24.47 10.82 17.18
N ILE A 59 23.67 11.51 16.35
CA ILE A 59 24.13 12.67 15.57
C ILE A 59 24.50 13.85 16.48
N ILE A 60 23.69 14.15 17.50
CA ILE A 60 24.01 15.20 18.48
C ILE A 60 25.24 14.82 19.31
N GLY A 61 25.39 13.54 19.69
CA GLY A 61 26.51 13.03 20.46
C GLY A 61 27.83 12.95 19.67
N LEU A 62 27.78 12.74 18.34
CA LEU A 62 28.96 12.78 17.48
C LEU A 62 29.42 14.21 17.16
N SER A 63 28.55 15.21 17.33
CA SER A 63 28.85 16.61 17.01
C SER A 63 29.39 17.41 18.20
N LYS A 64 29.74 16.73 19.29
CA LYS A 64 30.17 17.33 20.56
C LYS A 64 31.33 16.52 21.15
#